data_AF-A0A7S3NFN1-F1
#
_entry.id   AF-A0A7S3NFN1-F1
#
_cell.length_a   1.000
_cell.length_b   1.000
_cell.length_c   1.000
_cell.angle_alpha   90.00
_cell.angle_beta   90.00
_cell.angle_gamma   90.00
#
_symmetry.space_group_name_H-M   'P 1'
#
loop_
_entity.id
_entity.type
_entity.pdbx_description
1 polymer ?
#
loop_
_entity_poly.entity_id
_entity_poly.type
_entity_poly.pdbx_seq_one_letter_code
_entity_poly.pdbx_strand_id
1 'polypeptide(L)'
;MTERIREAIVIITIAVIFVDKMLCLIFNSVTFISDLLKPLILFAIFRNLREASVNLLIVFWKSKNMIILLIIYYSLFGWITERMFLGTAQANNQFFPDRETSIWTMMTVFGGANLIIRILPSYSANRFSGILFYIFNIIGIVFFMNVVIAIMYHMYLAQVNERINNFKKTVETMLTDA
;
A
#
# COMPACT_ATOMS: atom_id res chain seq x y z
N MET A 1 -20.30 24.37 6.00
CA MET A 1 -20.02 24.18 4.56
C MET A 1 -19.68 22.72 4.23
N THR A 2 -18.89 22.04 5.05
CA THR A 2 -18.54 20.61 4.94
C THR A 2 -19.73 19.64 5.01
N GLU A 3 -20.77 19.93 5.80
CA GLU A 3 -21.98 19.09 5.91
C GLU A 3 -22.77 19.00 4.58
N ARG A 4 -22.94 20.12 3.87
CA ARG A 4 -23.66 20.16 2.58
C ARG A 4 -22.91 19.44 1.46
N ILE A 5 -21.57 19.53 1.45
CA ILE A 5 -20.73 18.82 0.49
C ILE A 5 -20.79 17.30 0.76
N ARG A 6 -20.83 16.90 2.04
CA ARG A 6 -20.98 15.49 2.44
C ARG A 6 -22.30 14.90 1.97
N GLU A 7 -23.40 15.61 2.20
CA GLU A 7 -24.74 15.19 1.74
C GLU A 7 -24.77 15.08 0.22
N ALA A 8 -24.20 16.05 -0.50
CA ALA A 8 -24.09 15.99 -1.96
C ALA A 8 -23.30 14.76 -2.44
N ILE A 9 -22.16 14.42 -1.82
CA ILE A 9 -21.34 13.25 -2.20
C ILE A 9 -22.09 11.94 -1.96
N VAL A 10 -22.78 11.81 -0.83
CA VAL A 10 -23.57 10.60 -0.53
C VAL A 10 -24.74 10.46 -1.51
N ILE A 11 -25.46 11.55 -1.78
CA ILE A 11 -26.58 11.57 -2.73
C ILE A 11 -26.09 11.22 -4.15
N ILE A 12 -24.97 11.79 -4.60
CA ILE A 12 -24.37 11.47 -5.90
C ILE A 12 -23.97 10.00 -5.97
N THR A 13 -23.36 9.45 -4.90
CA THR A 13 -22.94 8.04 -4.87
C THR A 13 -24.13 7.09 -4.93
N ILE A 14 -25.21 7.40 -4.20
CA ILE A 14 -26.47 6.63 -4.24
C ILE A 14 -27.12 6.75 -5.63
N ALA A 15 -27.14 7.93 -6.23
CA ALA A 15 -27.68 8.15 -7.57
C ALA A 15 -26.92 7.34 -8.63
N VAL A 16 -25.57 7.33 -8.57
CA VAL A 16 -24.73 6.53 -9.47
C VAL A 16 -25.01 5.03 -9.31
N ILE A 17 -25.15 4.53 -8.08
CA ILE A 17 -25.52 3.13 -7.82
C ILE A 17 -26.90 2.79 -8.38
N PHE A 18 -27.87 3.70 -8.21
CA PHE A 18 -29.22 3.51 -8.72
C PHE A 18 -29.25 3.46 -10.25
N VAL A 19 -28.55 4.39 -10.91
CA VAL A 19 -28.42 4.43 -12.37
C VAL A 19 -27.70 3.18 -12.90
N ASP A 20 -26.62 2.72 -12.27
CA ASP A 20 -25.89 1.50 -12.65
C ASP A 20 -26.78 0.25 -12.52
N LYS A 21 -27.58 0.14 -11.45
CA LYS A 21 -28.54 -0.95 -11.26
C LYS A 21 -29.70 -0.90 -12.26
N MET A 22 -30.19 0.29 -12.60
CA MET A 22 -31.23 0.47 -13.63
C MET A 22 -30.71 0.11 -15.03
N LEU A 23 -29.51 0.58 -15.40
CA LEU A 23 -28.87 0.22 -16.68
C LEU A 23 -28.61 -1.28 -16.77
N CYS A 24 -28.14 -1.89 -15.68
CA CYS A 24 -27.94 -3.33 -15.60
C CYS A 24 -29.24 -4.14 -15.77
N LEU A 25 -30.37 -3.62 -15.29
CA LEU A 25 -31.68 -4.24 -15.45
C LEU A 25 -32.18 -4.16 -16.91
N ILE A 26 -31.80 -3.11 -17.65
CA ILE A 26 -32.16 -2.92 -19.06
C ILE A 26 -31.26 -3.73 -19.99
N PHE A 27 -29.95 -3.76 -19.74
CA PHE A 27 -28.95 -4.36 -20.62
C PHE A 27 -28.52 -5.78 -20.23
N ASN A 28 -29.07 -6.34 -19.15
CA ASN A 28 -28.76 -7.68 -18.62
C ASN A 28 -27.24 -7.95 -18.48
N SER A 29 -26.50 -6.93 -18.04
CA SER A 29 -25.05 -6.97 -17.82
C SER A 29 -24.73 -7.23 -16.33
N VAL A 30 -23.45 -7.26 -15.95
CA VAL A 30 -23.03 -7.43 -14.54
C VAL A 30 -22.79 -6.06 -13.91
N THR A 31 -23.34 -5.80 -12.72
CA THR A 31 -23.07 -4.54 -11.97
C THR A 31 -21.70 -4.52 -11.32
N PHE A 32 -20.67 -4.17 -12.07
CA PHE A 32 -19.32 -4.06 -11.52
C PHE A 32 -19.12 -2.78 -10.68
N ILE A 33 -19.65 -1.65 -11.17
CA ILE A 33 -19.40 -0.32 -10.58
C ILE A 33 -20.18 -0.14 -9.29
N SER A 34 -21.45 -0.56 -9.25
CA SER A 34 -22.27 -0.50 -8.05
C SER A 34 -21.67 -1.28 -6.88
N ASP A 35 -21.07 -2.44 -7.12
CA ASP A 35 -20.50 -3.25 -6.06
C ASP A 35 -19.17 -2.66 -5.53
N LEU A 36 -18.40 -1.99 -6.38
CA LEU A 36 -17.18 -1.27 -6.02
C LEU A 36 -17.46 -0.01 -5.18
N LEU A 37 -18.60 0.65 -5.38
CA LEU A 37 -18.98 1.89 -4.67
C LEU A 37 -19.58 1.66 -3.28
N LYS A 38 -20.06 0.46 -2.96
CA LYS A 38 -20.68 0.13 -1.65
C LYS A 38 -19.75 0.37 -0.44
N PRO A 39 -18.48 -0.05 -0.44
CA PRO A 39 -17.55 0.25 0.65
C PRO A 39 -17.33 1.77 0.83
N LEU A 40 -17.43 2.55 -0.26
CA LEU A 40 -17.24 4.00 -0.23
C LEU A 40 -18.35 4.70 0.57
N ILE A 41 -19.58 4.19 0.51
CA ILE A 41 -20.70 4.67 1.33
C ILE A 41 -20.39 4.46 2.83
N LEU A 42 -19.81 3.31 3.18
CA LEU A 42 -19.43 3.00 4.56
C LEU A 42 -18.39 4.00 5.09
N PHE A 43 -17.42 4.39 4.25
CA PHE A 43 -16.49 5.48 4.59
C PHE A 43 -17.17 6.85 4.72
N ALA A 44 -18.23 7.12 3.95
CA ALA A 44 -18.95 8.39 4.01
C ALA A 44 -19.84 8.53 5.25
N ILE A 45 -20.48 7.44 5.68
CA ILE A 45 -21.39 7.39 6.83
C ILE A 45 -20.62 7.39 8.15
N PHE A 46 -19.61 6.53 8.29
CA PHE A 46 -18.92 6.37 9.57
C PHE A 46 -17.78 7.39 9.69
N ARG A 47 -18.04 8.44 10.48
CA ARG A 47 -17.05 9.48 10.79
C ARG A 47 -15.72 8.92 11.32
N ASN A 48 -15.77 7.92 12.21
CA ASN A 48 -14.58 7.31 12.80
C ASN A 48 -13.70 6.60 11.75
N LEU A 49 -14.33 5.89 10.81
CA LEU A 49 -13.64 5.20 9.72
C LEU A 49 -12.99 6.21 8.77
N ARG A 50 -13.71 7.28 8.41
CA ARG A 50 -13.17 8.36 7.58
C ARG A 50 -11.96 9.02 8.23
N GLU A 51 -12.07 9.40 9.49
CA GLU A 51 -10.98 10.02 10.23
C GLU A 51 -9.76 9.09 10.31
N ALA A 52 -9.98 7.79 10.57
CA ALA A 52 -8.90 6.80 10.57
C ALA A 52 -8.23 6.66 9.19
N SER A 53 -9.00 6.58 8.11
CA SER A 53 -8.46 6.47 6.74
C SER A 53 -7.70 7.71 6.29
N VAL A 54 -8.22 8.90 6.60
CA VAL A 54 -7.53 10.17 6.30
C VAL A 54 -6.22 10.23 7.08
N ASN A 55 -6.21 9.88 8.36
CA ASN A 55 -4.98 9.84 9.14
C ASN A 55 -3.96 8.85 8.56
N LEU A 56 -4.39 7.63 8.20
CA LEU A 56 -3.51 6.63 7.58
C LEU A 56 -2.90 7.14 6.27
N LEU A 57 -3.70 7.79 5.43
CA LEU A 57 -3.23 8.34 4.16
C LEU A 57 -2.26 9.52 4.38
N ILE A 58 -2.50 10.35 5.41
CA ILE A 58 -1.56 11.39 5.82
C ILE A 58 -0.25 10.78 6.33
N VAL A 59 -0.29 9.73 7.16
CA VAL A 59 0.92 9.03 7.62
C VAL A 59 1.70 8.47 6.45
N PHE A 60 1.02 7.82 5.50
CA PHE A 60 1.62 7.27 4.29
C PHE A 60 2.29 8.36 3.43
N TRP A 61 1.64 9.52 3.28
CA TRP A 61 2.23 10.64 2.56
C TRP A 61 3.44 11.25 3.28
N LYS A 62 3.38 11.32 4.61
CA LYS A 62 4.50 11.75 5.46
C LYS A 62 5.69 10.79 5.35
N SER A 63 5.46 9.50 5.13
CA SER A 63 6.50 8.48 4.94
C SER A 63 6.94 8.25 3.48
N LYS A 64 6.55 9.12 2.53
CA LYS A 64 6.89 8.98 1.10
C LYS A 64 8.38 8.78 0.82
N ASN A 65 9.26 9.44 1.55
CA ASN A 65 10.71 9.33 1.35
C ASN A 65 11.20 7.90 1.58
N MET A 66 10.61 7.22 2.55
CA MET A 66 10.95 5.84 2.83
C MET A 66 10.40 4.89 1.76
N ILE A 67 9.20 5.14 1.28
CA ILE A 67 8.63 4.38 0.17
C ILE A 67 9.54 4.52 -1.05
N ILE A 68 9.97 5.74 -1.40
CA ILE A 68 10.93 5.98 -2.49
C ILE A 68 12.23 5.21 -2.27
N LEU A 69 12.75 5.17 -1.04
CA LEU A 69 13.96 4.40 -0.73
C LEU A 69 13.77 2.89 -0.97
N LEU A 70 12.60 2.35 -0.60
CA LEU A 70 12.22 0.98 -0.95
C LEU A 70 12.15 0.79 -2.48
N ILE A 71 11.60 1.77 -3.20
CA ILE A 71 11.54 1.74 -4.68
C ILE A 71 12.92 1.61 -5.29
N ILE A 72 13.83 2.45 -4.82
CA ILE A 72 15.23 2.41 -5.26
C ILE A 72 15.86 1.07 -4.90
N TYR A 73 15.61 0.55 -3.69
CA TYR A 73 16.16 -0.72 -3.23
C TYR A 73 15.78 -1.90 -4.13
N TYR A 74 14.49 -2.14 -4.38
CA TYR A 74 14.08 -3.24 -5.26
C TYR A 74 14.48 -3.00 -6.72
N SER A 75 14.55 -1.74 -7.16
CA SER A 75 14.98 -1.42 -8.53
C SER A 75 16.47 -1.72 -8.75
N LEU A 76 17.31 -1.42 -7.76
CA LEU A 76 18.74 -1.74 -7.78
C LEU A 76 18.97 -3.25 -7.80
N PHE A 77 18.30 -4.00 -6.92
CA PHE A 77 18.43 -5.45 -6.91
C PHE A 77 17.80 -6.11 -8.13
N GLY A 78 16.71 -5.55 -8.67
CA GLY A 78 16.13 -5.97 -9.95
C GLY A 78 17.12 -5.82 -11.10
N TRP A 79 17.84 -4.71 -11.15
CA TRP A 79 18.88 -4.49 -12.17
C TRP A 79 20.11 -5.40 -11.99
N ILE A 80 20.57 -5.63 -10.76
CA ILE A 80 21.68 -6.55 -10.47
C ILE A 80 21.34 -7.97 -10.90
N THR A 81 20.12 -8.42 -10.58
CA THR A 81 19.68 -9.80 -10.83
C THR A 81 19.42 -10.07 -12.31
N GLU A 82 18.84 -9.10 -13.03
CA GLU A 82 18.77 -9.11 -14.51
C GLU A 82 20.16 -9.37 -15.12
N ARG A 83 21.17 -8.60 -14.70
CA ARG A 83 22.54 -8.74 -15.23
C ARG A 83 23.22 -10.03 -14.80
N MET A 84 22.96 -10.50 -13.60
CA MET A 84 23.56 -11.73 -13.07
C MET A 84 23.02 -13.00 -13.75
N PHE A 85 21.74 -13.01 -14.14
CA PHE A 85 21.10 -14.15 -14.80
C PHE A 85 20.99 -14.00 -16.32
N LEU A 86 21.60 -12.95 -16.89
CA LEU A 86 21.62 -12.74 -18.33
C LEU A 86 22.27 -13.94 -19.04
N GLY A 87 21.57 -14.53 -20.01
CA GLY A 87 22.05 -15.67 -20.78
C GLY A 87 21.96 -17.02 -20.05
N THR A 88 21.37 -17.08 -18.86
CA THR A 88 21.09 -18.35 -18.18
C THR A 88 19.66 -18.84 -18.47
N ALA A 89 19.39 -20.12 -18.20
CA ALA A 89 18.05 -20.69 -18.34
C ALA A 89 17.00 -19.97 -17.48
N GLN A 90 17.41 -19.30 -16.40
CA GLN A 90 16.55 -18.50 -15.52
C GLN A 90 16.07 -17.19 -16.17
N ALA A 91 16.85 -16.60 -17.09
CA ALA A 91 16.38 -15.49 -17.92
C ALA A 91 15.32 -15.97 -18.92
N ASN A 92 15.51 -17.14 -19.53
CA ASN A 92 14.57 -17.71 -20.50
C ASN A 92 13.29 -18.27 -19.85
N ASN A 93 13.36 -18.73 -18.60
CA ASN A 93 12.23 -19.28 -17.83
C ASN A 93 11.40 -18.21 -17.09
N GLN A 94 11.22 -17.03 -17.69
CA GLN A 94 10.26 -15.99 -17.29
C GLN A 94 10.55 -15.18 -16.01
N PHE A 95 11.54 -15.53 -15.18
CA PHE A 95 11.77 -14.80 -13.93
C PHE A 95 12.62 -13.54 -14.09
N PHE A 96 13.61 -13.57 -14.99
CA PHE A 96 14.53 -12.47 -15.28
C PHE A 96 14.75 -12.22 -16.79
N PRO A 97 13.71 -12.24 -17.65
CA PRO A 97 13.89 -12.01 -19.09
C PRO A 97 14.28 -10.57 -19.39
N ASP A 98 13.58 -9.63 -18.77
CA ASP A 98 13.72 -8.20 -18.99
C ASP A 98 13.88 -7.45 -17.66
N ARG A 99 14.37 -6.22 -17.71
CA ARG A 99 14.53 -5.34 -16.55
C ARG A 99 13.24 -5.17 -15.75
N GLU A 100 12.12 -4.93 -16.42
CA GLU A 100 10.82 -4.69 -15.77
C GLU A 100 10.35 -5.92 -15.01
N THR A 101 10.44 -7.09 -15.64
CA THR A 101 10.10 -8.38 -15.04
C THR A 101 11.01 -8.70 -13.87
N SER A 102 12.30 -8.35 -13.96
CA SER A 102 13.27 -8.55 -12.87
C SER A 102 12.96 -7.68 -11.65
N ILE A 103 12.59 -6.41 -11.87
CA ILE A 103 12.15 -5.49 -10.80
C ILE A 103 10.86 -6.01 -10.15
N TRP A 104 9.87 -6.41 -10.94
CA TRP A 104 8.63 -7.00 -10.45
C TRP A 104 8.89 -8.27 -9.65
N THR A 105 9.73 -9.16 -10.17
CA THR A 105 10.19 -10.36 -9.49
C THR A 105 10.76 -10.02 -8.12
N MET A 106 11.70 -9.07 -8.03
CA MET A 106 12.30 -8.66 -6.76
C MET A 106 11.29 -8.03 -5.79
N MET A 107 10.32 -7.27 -6.29
CA MET A 107 9.21 -6.76 -5.47
C MET A 107 8.38 -7.90 -4.85
N THR A 108 8.06 -8.95 -5.62
CA THR A 108 7.33 -10.10 -5.08
C THR A 108 8.16 -10.98 -4.14
N VAL A 109 9.49 -11.00 -4.32
CA VAL A 109 10.43 -11.67 -3.41
C VAL A 109 10.48 -10.93 -2.08
N PHE A 110 10.56 -9.60 -2.10
CA PHE A 110 10.55 -8.77 -0.91
C PHE A 110 9.27 -8.94 -0.07
N GLY A 111 8.12 -9.08 -0.74
CA GLY A 111 6.84 -9.38 -0.09
C GLY A 111 6.72 -10.82 0.45
N GLY A 112 7.74 -11.67 0.29
CA GLY A 112 7.76 -13.06 0.77
C GLY A 112 6.87 -14.05 0.01
N ALA A 113 5.91 -13.57 -0.80
CA ALA A 113 4.89 -14.39 -1.45
C ALA A 113 5.46 -15.49 -2.37
N ASN A 114 6.59 -15.22 -3.03
CA ASN A 114 7.17 -16.14 -4.03
C ASN A 114 8.67 -16.43 -3.77
N LEU A 115 9.14 -16.28 -2.54
CA LEU A 115 10.56 -16.37 -2.20
C LEU A 115 11.20 -17.71 -2.62
N ILE A 116 10.68 -18.82 -2.11
CA ILE A 116 11.25 -20.15 -2.33
C ILE A 116 11.17 -20.54 -3.82
N ILE A 117 10.03 -20.27 -4.45
CA ILE A 117 9.77 -20.59 -5.86
C ILE A 117 10.77 -19.89 -6.78
N ARG A 118 11.17 -18.65 -6.45
CA ARG A 118 12.09 -17.88 -7.29
C ARG A 118 13.58 -18.13 -6.97
N ILE A 119 13.90 -18.52 -5.74
CA ILE A 119 15.27 -18.89 -5.35
C ILE A 119 15.65 -20.26 -5.90
N LEU A 120 14.74 -21.23 -5.86
CA LEU A 120 15.05 -22.64 -6.12
C LEU A 120 15.70 -22.91 -7.49
N PRO A 121 15.22 -22.31 -8.61
CA PRO A 121 15.86 -22.49 -9.93
C PRO A 121 17.25 -21.86 -10.02
N SER A 122 17.47 -20.76 -9.30
CA SER A 122 18.77 -20.08 -9.26
C SER A 122 19.76 -20.86 -8.39
N TYR A 123 19.28 -21.41 -7.27
CA TYR A 123 20.05 -22.20 -6.33
C TYR A 123 20.47 -23.56 -6.91
N SER A 124 19.60 -24.21 -7.68
CA SER A 124 19.91 -25.50 -8.32
C SER A 124 20.99 -25.37 -9.39
N ALA A 125 21.05 -24.24 -10.11
CA ALA A 125 22.11 -23.98 -11.08
C ALA A 125 23.43 -23.56 -10.42
N ASN A 126 23.37 -22.68 -9.41
CA ASN A 126 24.53 -22.30 -8.62
C ASN A 126 24.12 -21.99 -7.17
N ARG A 127 24.70 -22.74 -6.22
CA ARG A 127 24.42 -22.58 -4.79
C ARG A 127 24.73 -21.17 -4.30
N PHE A 128 25.74 -20.51 -4.87
CA PHE A 128 26.11 -19.14 -4.52
C PHE A 128 25.06 -18.11 -4.94
N SER A 129 24.28 -18.38 -5.99
CA SER A 129 23.21 -17.47 -6.43
C SER A 129 22.10 -17.32 -5.39
N GLY A 130 21.86 -18.33 -4.55
CA GLY A 130 20.89 -18.24 -3.46
C GLY A 130 21.28 -17.25 -2.35
N ILE A 131 22.58 -17.00 -2.16
CA ILE A 131 23.08 -16.09 -1.13
C ILE A 131 22.64 -14.66 -1.41
N LEU A 132 22.62 -14.23 -2.67
CA LEU A 132 22.17 -12.89 -3.08
C LEU A 132 20.73 -12.63 -2.61
N PHE A 133 19.82 -13.58 -2.87
CA PHE A 133 18.42 -13.46 -2.47
C PHE A 133 18.26 -13.49 -0.95
N TYR A 134 19.10 -14.24 -0.24
CA TYR A 134 19.07 -14.29 1.22
C TYR A 134 19.51 -12.95 1.83
N ILE A 135 20.60 -12.36 1.32
CA ILE A 135 21.07 -11.02 1.71
C ILE A 135 20.00 -9.97 1.41
N PHE A 136 19.40 -10.02 0.21
CA PHE A 136 18.29 -9.16 -0.16
C PHE A 136 17.12 -9.29 0.82
N ASN A 137 16.72 -10.50 1.21
CA ASN A 137 15.60 -10.67 2.14
C ASN A 137 15.93 -10.23 3.56
N ILE A 138 17.13 -10.51 4.06
CA ILE A 138 17.55 -10.06 5.40
C ILE A 138 17.51 -8.53 5.46
N ILE A 139 18.17 -7.86 4.52
CA ILE A 139 18.22 -6.40 4.49
C ILE A 139 16.81 -5.84 4.25
N GLY A 140 16.06 -6.41 3.30
CA GLY A 140 14.71 -5.99 2.98
C GLY A 140 13.75 -6.09 4.17
N ILE A 141 13.57 -7.29 4.69
CA ILE A 141 12.55 -7.56 5.71
C ILE A 141 13.04 -7.11 7.09
N VAL A 142 14.26 -7.44 7.50
CA VAL A 142 14.73 -7.15 8.87
C VAL A 142 15.12 -5.69 9.01
N PHE A 143 15.73 -5.07 8.01
CA PHE A 143 16.12 -3.66 8.12
C PHE A 143 15.01 -2.74 7.59
N PHE A 144 14.66 -2.82 6.31
CA PHE A 144 13.72 -1.86 5.74
C PHE A 144 12.31 -1.96 6.34
N MET A 145 11.69 -3.14 6.45
CA MET A 145 10.32 -3.21 7.00
C MET A 145 10.25 -2.74 8.45
N ASN A 146 11.26 -3.06 9.28
CA ASN A 146 11.30 -2.58 10.65
C ASN A 146 11.43 -1.06 10.73
N VAL A 147 12.22 -0.44 9.85
CA VAL A 147 12.30 1.02 9.77
C VAL A 147 10.96 1.62 9.27
N VAL A 148 10.26 0.97 8.33
CA VAL A 148 8.94 1.45 7.83
C VAL A 148 7.96 1.48 8.99
N ILE A 149 7.86 0.38 9.71
CA ILE A 149 6.95 0.24 10.85
C ILE A 149 7.32 1.27 11.92
N ALA A 150 8.60 1.46 12.23
CA ALA A 150 9.06 2.45 13.21
C ALA A 150 8.66 3.89 12.81
N ILE A 151 8.86 4.28 11.56
CA ILE A 151 8.50 5.62 11.08
C ILE A 151 6.97 5.79 11.09
N MET A 152 6.22 4.82 10.58
CA MET A 152 4.75 4.87 10.59
C MET A 152 4.20 4.96 12.01
N TYR A 153 4.77 4.20 12.94
CA TYR A 153 4.39 4.23 14.35
C TYR A 153 4.69 5.58 15.00
N HIS A 154 5.88 6.14 14.77
CA HIS A 154 6.25 7.46 15.27
C HIS A 154 5.30 8.56 14.74
N MET A 155 4.98 8.52 13.44
CA MET A 155 4.04 9.45 12.82
C MET A 155 2.61 9.29 13.36
N TYR A 156 2.19 8.05 13.63
CA TYR A 156 0.89 7.77 14.25
C TYR A 156 0.82 8.32 15.68
N LEU A 157 1.83 8.04 16.53
CA LEU A 157 1.90 8.56 17.89
C LEU A 157 1.89 10.09 17.93
N ALA A 158 2.61 10.74 17.01
CA ALA A 158 2.61 12.20 16.91
C ALA A 158 1.19 12.75 16.69
N GLN A 159 0.40 12.13 15.80
CA GLN A 159 -0.99 12.54 15.55
C GLN A 159 -1.91 12.28 16.75
N VAL A 160 -1.72 11.17 17.45
CA VAL A 160 -2.51 10.85 18.66
C VAL A 160 -2.23 11.87 19.76
N ASN A 161 -0.96 12.20 20.00
CA ASN A 161 -0.57 13.19 21.00
C ASN A 161 -1.11 14.59 20.68
N GLU A 162 -1.12 14.98 19.41
CA GLU A 162 -1.72 16.24 18.96
C GLU A 162 -3.23 16.30 19.28
N ARG A 163 -3.97 15.21 19.05
CA ARG A 163 -5.40 15.10 19.39
C ARG A 163 -5.64 15.23 20.90
N ILE A 164 -4.83 14.56 21.72
CA ILE A 164 -4.92 14.64 23.18
C ILE A 164 -4.68 16.07 23.67
N ASN A 165 -3.66 16.75 23.13
CA ASN A 165 -3.33 18.12 23.53
C ASN A 165 -4.43 19.12 23.12
N ASN A 166 -5.01 18.96 21.93
CA ASN A 166 -6.13 19.80 21.49
C ASN A 166 -7.38 19.57 22.34
N PHE A 167 -7.66 18.32 22.73
CA PHE A 167 -8.74 18.00 23.65
C PHE A 167 -8.53 18.66 25.02
N LYS A 168 -7.33 18.55 25.61
CA LYS A 168 -6.99 19.21 26.88
C LYS A 168 -7.21 20.72 26.82
N LYS A 169 -6.71 21.39 25.77
CA LYS A 169 -6.93 22.84 25.57
C LYS A 169 -8.40 23.20 25.48
N THR A 170 -9.19 22.38 24.78
CA THR A 170 -10.65 22.61 24.64
C THR A 170 -11.36 22.50 25.99
N VAL A 171 -10.98 21.52 26.81
CA VAL A 171 -11.51 21.35 28.17
C VAL A 171 -11.10 22.52 29.06
N GLU A 172 -9.83 22.95 29.00
CA GLU A 172 -9.34 24.11 29.77
C GLU A 172 -10.12 25.39 29.41
N THR A 173 -10.35 25.66 28.13
CA THR A 173 -11.16 26.82 27.70
C THR A 173 -12.60 26.75 28.21
N MET A 174 -13.21 25.57 28.24
CA MET A 174 -14.57 25.42 28.78
C MET A 174 -14.65 25.66 30.29
N LEU A 175 -13.57 25.37 31.03
CA LEU A 175 -13.51 25.58 32.47
C LEU A 175 -13.21 27.03 32.85
N THR A 176 -12.52 27.79 31.99
CA THR A 176 -12.24 29.22 32.21
C THR A 176 -13.40 30.13 31.81
N ASP A 177 -14.26 29.66 30.91
CA ASP A 177 -15.44 30.40 30.41
C ASP A 177 -16.71 30.15 31.25
N ALA A 178 -16.64 29.27 32.27
CA ALA A 178 -17.73 28.92 33.18
C ALA A 178 -17.57 29.59 34.55
#